data_AF-A0A8X8ZIX9-F1
#
_entry.id   AF-A0A8X8ZIX9-F1
#
_cell.length_a   1.000
_cell.length_b   1.000
_cell.length_c   1.000
_cell.angle_alpha   90.00
_cell.angle_beta   90.00
_cell.angle_gamma   90.00
#
_symmetry.space_group_name_H-M   'P 1'
#
loop_
_entity.id
_entity.type
_entity.pdbx_description
1 polymer ?
#
loop_
_entity_poly.entity_id
_entity_poly.type
_entity_poly.pdbx_seq_one_letter_code
_entity_poly.pdbx_strand_id
1 'polypeptide(L)'
;MHTIEAIHISICDGDYVKGVVCLAKGLKKVKAAYPLVVAVLPDVPEDHRNMLLNQGCIIREITPVHPPVSNKGSSFARDYFAVNYSKLRLWKFTEYWKMIYLDADIQVLGNMDNLFSMPSGIFYAVMDCLCEMDGVLCPHVVQWPQELGERPLAYLNCGMFIFEPSRHTYVRLLRTLKVTPPTPFAEQDFLNMFFKDISKPLHHIYNLLLPMLWRHPEEVELDRVKAVHFCLPGSKPWDYTGEEENMDRKDVKMLVARWWAMYCGAPVDLPCNRTSSQGSNGASRWGWVFNGASSWGFSWGFFTRASSRGSG
;
A
#
# COMPACT_ATOMS: atom_id res chain seq x y z
N MET A 1 -19.20 -4.66 -28.84
CA MET A 1 -18.89 -4.42 -27.41
C MET A 1 -17.38 -4.24 -27.32
N HIS A 2 -16.89 -3.01 -27.20
CA HIS A 2 -15.49 -2.78 -26.89
C HIS A 2 -15.30 -3.15 -25.42
N THR A 3 -14.74 -4.32 -25.15
CA THR A 3 -14.36 -4.73 -23.80
C THR A 3 -13.06 -4.00 -23.47
N ILE A 4 -13.15 -3.04 -22.57
CA ILE A 4 -12.16 -1.99 -22.36
C ILE A 4 -11.06 -2.52 -21.44
N GLU A 5 -9.84 -2.38 -21.95
CA GLU A 5 -8.49 -2.29 -21.37
C GLU A 5 -8.22 -2.86 -19.96
N ALA A 6 -7.05 -3.48 -19.83
CA ALA A 6 -6.43 -3.74 -18.54
C ALA A 6 -5.91 -2.41 -17.96
N ILE A 7 -5.78 -2.28 -16.63
CA ILE A 7 -5.40 -0.99 -16.02
C ILE A 7 -4.66 -1.17 -14.70
N HIS A 8 -3.78 -0.21 -14.39
CA HIS A 8 -3.22 -0.02 -13.06
C HIS A 8 -4.15 0.86 -12.22
N ILE A 9 -4.28 0.59 -10.91
CA ILE A 9 -5.12 1.42 -10.02
C ILE A 9 -4.53 1.67 -8.64
N SER A 10 -4.67 2.89 -8.13
CA SER A 10 -4.22 3.32 -6.79
C SER A 10 -5.27 4.18 -6.07
N ILE A 11 -5.19 4.29 -4.74
CA ILE A 11 -6.00 5.20 -3.92
C ILE A 11 -5.13 6.32 -3.35
N CYS A 12 -5.62 7.56 -3.43
CA CYS A 12 -4.91 8.74 -2.93
C CYS A 12 -5.68 9.40 -1.77
N ASP A 13 -4.95 9.73 -0.70
CA ASP A 13 -5.40 10.60 0.41
C ASP A 13 -4.23 11.50 0.86
N GLY A 14 -4.46 12.79 1.09
CA GLY A 14 -3.45 13.73 1.58
C GLY A 14 -2.11 13.70 0.83
N ASP A 15 -1.00 13.52 1.56
CA ASP A 15 0.38 13.47 1.05
C ASP A 15 0.68 12.27 0.13
N TYR A 16 -0.19 11.26 0.09
CA TYR A 16 -0.04 10.12 -0.82
C TYR A 16 -0.13 10.53 -2.30
N VAL A 17 -0.57 11.75 -2.62
CA VAL A 17 -0.48 12.31 -3.98
C VAL A 17 0.96 12.26 -4.52
N LYS A 18 1.97 12.48 -3.66
CA LYS A 18 3.38 12.39 -4.04
C LYS A 18 3.75 10.97 -4.46
N GLY A 19 3.24 9.99 -3.70
CA GLY A 19 3.28 8.57 -4.01
C GLY A 19 2.74 8.24 -5.38
N VAL A 20 1.48 8.60 -5.64
CA VAL A 20 0.80 8.32 -6.92
C VAL A 20 1.47 9.05 -8.09
N VAL A 21 1.99 10.26 -7.90
CA VAL A 21 2.77 10.97 -8.94
C VAL A 21 4.05 10.19 -9.27
N CYS A 22 4.78 9.71 -8.27
CA CYS A 22 5.97 8.87 -8.51
C CYS A 22 5.60 7.56 -9.21
N LEU A 23 4.51 6.93 -8.79
CA LEU A 23 3.97 5.72 -9.40
C LEU A 23 3.65 5.92 -10.89
N ALA A 24 2.93 6.99 -11.24
CA ALA A 24 2.60 7.35 -12.62
C ALA A 24 3.86 7.55 -13.48
N LYS A 25 4.86 8.25 -12.93
CA LYS A 25 6.16 8.44 -13.60
C LYS A 25 6.91 7.12 -13.78
N GLY A 26 6.86 6.23 -12.79
CA GLY A 26 7.43 4.89 -12.85
C GLY A 26 6.82 4.06 -13.99
N LEU A 27 5.49 3.98 -14.05
CA LEU A 27 4.76 3.29 -15.13
C LEU A 27 5.11 3.84 -16.51
N LYS A 28 5.18 5.16 -16.66
CA LYS A 28 5.60 5.81 -17.91
C LYS A 28 7.05 5.48 -18.28
N LYS A 29 7.97 5.50 -17.31
CA LYS A 29 9.40 5.18 -17.51
C LYS A 29 9.60 3.75 -18.00
N VAL A 30 8.85 2.80 -17.46
CA VAL A 30 8.91 1.39 -17.87
C VAL A 30 8.05 1.08 -19.10
N LYS A 31 7.48 2.12 -19.73
CA LYS A 31 6.64 2.01 -20.93
C LYS A 31 5.47 1.05 -20.74
N ALA A 32 4.79 1.14 -19.58
CA ALA A 32 3.55 0.42 -19.36
C ALA A 32 2.54 0.75 -20.47
N ALA A 33 1.95 -0.28 -21.07
CA ALA A 33 1.00 -0.12 -22.17
C ALA A 33 -0.37 0.36 -21.67
N TYR A 34 -0.69 0.07 -20.42
CA TYR A 34 -1.99 0.33 -19.81
C TYR A 34 -1.97 1.59 -18.93
N PRO A 35 -3.00 2.46 -19.00
CA PRO A 35 -3.04 3.68 -18.21
C PRO A 35 -3.11 3.42 -16.69
N LEU A 36 -2.96 4.50 -15.92
CA LEU A 36 -3.19 4.51 -14.47
C LEU A 36 -4.51 5.19 -14.16
N VAL A 37 -5.45 4.45 -13.57
CA VAL A 37 -6.66 5.01 -12.95
C VAL A 37 -6.36 5.30 -11.48
N VAL A 38 -6.74 6.48 -10.99
CA VAL A 38 -6.57 6.82 -9.58
C VAL A 38 -7.96 6.98 -8.96
N ALA A 39 -8.27 6.10 -8.01
CA ALA A 39 -9.46 6.21 -7.20
C ALA A 39 -9.22 7.26 -6.10
N VAL A 40 -10.04 8.31 -6.07
CA VAL A 40 -9.90 9.40 -5.10
C VAL A 40 -11.11 9.44 -4.17
N LEU A 41 -10.86 9.76 -2.90
CA LEU A 41 -11.93 10.06 -1.95
C LEU A 41 -12.42 11.51 -2.12
N PRO A 42 -13.66 11.84 -1.69
CA PRO A 42 -14.25 13.16 -1.92
C PRO A 42 -13.47 14.32 -1.28
N ASP A 43 -12.71 14.05 -0.24
CA ASP A 43 -11.91 15.01 0.54
C ASP A 43 -10.52 15.30 -0.06
N VAL A 44 -10.11 14.58 -1.12
CA VAL A 44 -8.85 14.87 -1.83
C VAL A 44 -8.92 16.25 -2.48
N PRO A 45 -8.00 17.19 -2.14
CA PRO A 45 -8.00 18.56 -2.67
C PRO A 45 -7.93 18.64 -4.19
N GLU A 46 -8.54 19.67 -4.77
CA GLU A 46 -8.57 19.87 -6.23
C GLU A 46 -7.16 20.03 -6.82
N ASP A 47 -6.25 20.69 -6.09
CA ASP A 47 -4.85 20.83 -6.52
C ASP A 47 -4.15 19.46 -6.64
N HIS A 48 -4.45 18.52 -5.73
CA HIS A 48 -3.92 17.15 -5.81
C HIS A 48 -4.51 16.41 -7.02
N ARG A 49 -5.82 16.58 -7.30
CA ARG A 49 -6.46 16.02 -8.49
C ARG A 49 -5.83 16.57 -9.76
N ASN A 50 -5.59 17.88 -9.83
CA ASN A 50 -4.90 18.52 -10.95
C ASN A 50 -3.46 18.00 -11.14
N MET A 51 -2.71 17.79 -10.06
CA MET A 51 -1.38 17.17 -10.13
C MET A 51 -1.41 15.79 -10.79
N LEU A 52 -2.41 14.96 -10.46
CA LEU A 52 -2.58 13.62 -11.02
C LEU A 52 -3.01 13.67 -12.50
N LEU A 53 -3.95 14.54 -12.86
CA LEU A 53 -4.36 14.76 -14.25
C LEU A 53 -3.17 15.19 -15.12
N ASN A 54 -2.30 16.06 -14.59
CA ASN A 54 -1.08 16.50 -15.28
C ASN A 54 -0.05 15.38 -15.50
N GLN A 55 -0.12 14.28 -14.75
CA GLN A 55 0.68 13.07 -15.01
C GLN A 55 0.04 12.14 -16.05
N GLY A 56 -1.16 12.46 -16.55
CA GLY A 56 -1.91 11.60 -17.47
C GLY A 56 -2.75 10.53 -16.77
N CYS A 57 -3.00 10.65 -15.46
CA CYS A 57 -3.84 9.73 -14.72
C CYS A 57 -5.32 9.94 -15.05
N ILE A 58 -6.10 8.85 -15.02
CA ILE A 58 -7.56 8.89 -15.12
C ILE A 58 -8.14 8.91 -13.71
N ILE A 59 -8.81 9.99 -13.32
CA ILE A 59 -9.37 10.10 -11.97
C ILE A 59 -10.77 9.47 -11.91
N ARG A 60 -11.03 8.67 -10.87
CA ARG A 60 -12.34 8.12 -10.52
C ARG A 60 -12.65 8.42 -9.07
N GLU A 61 -13.69 9.18 -8.81
CA GLU A 61 -14.13 9.38 -7.43
C GLU A 61 -14.84 8.13 -6.89
N ILE A 62 -14.51 7.74 -5.66
CA ILE A 62 -15.14 6.62 -4.95
C ILE A 62 -15.67 7.09 -3.59
N THR A 63 -16.70 6.41 -3.09
CA THR A 63 -17.23 6.70 -1.76
C THR A 63 -16.48 5.90 -0.69
N PRO A 64 -16.17 6.51 0.47
CA PRO A 64 -15.56 5.81 1.59
C PRO A 64 -16.32 4.53 1.98
N VAL A 65 -15.59 3.53 2.46
CA VAL A 65 -16.15 2.29 3.03
C VAL A 65 -15.72 2.22 4.48
N HIS A 66 -16.69 2.20 5.40
CA HIS A 66 -16.43 2.01 6.81
C HIS A 66 -16.79 0.57 7.22
N PRO A 67 -15.94 -0.11 8.00
CA PRO A 67 -16.31 -1.39 8.59
C PRO A 67 -17.42 -1.18 9.64
N PRO A 68 -18.07 -2.26 10.11
CA PRO A 68 -18.97 -2.19 11.25
C PRO A 68 -18.29 -1.50 12.43
N VAL A 69 -19.02 -0.62 13.11
CA VAL A 69 -18.50 0.10 14.28
C VAL A 69 -18.09 -0.93 15.33
N SER A 70 -16.79 -1.05 15.59
CA SER A 70 -16.35 -1.66 16.85
C SER A 70 -16.61 -0.63 17.94
N ASN A 71 -17.26 -1.03 19.03
CA ASN A 71 -17.63 -0.15 20.15
C ASN A 71 -16.41 0.43 20.92
N LYS A 72 -15.20 0.46 20.34
CA LYS A 72 -13.92 0.69 21.03
C LYS A 72 -12.87 1.51 20.25
N GLY A 73 -13.23 2.46 19.37
CA GLY A 73 -12.24 3.18 18.54
C GLY A 73 -12.35 4.71 18.51
N SER A 74 -11.22 5.39 18.76
CA SER A 74 -10.98 6.82 18.51
C SER A 74 -11.18 7.20 17.04
N SER A 75 -11.32 8.49 16.71
CA SER A 75 -11.53 8.96 15.31
C SER A 75 -10.45 8.46 14.35
N PHE A 76 -9.19 8.40 14.78
CA PHE A 76 -8.05 7.95 13.98
C PHE A 76 -8.15 6.51 13.48
N ALA A 77 -8.73 5.60 14.27
CA ALA A 77 -8.97 4.23 13.80
C ALA A 77 -10.00 4.21 12.65
N ARG A 78 -10.96 5.14 12.64
CA ARG A 78 -11.99 5.21 11.61
C ARG A 78 -11.43 5.69 10.28
N ASP A 79 -10.52 6.66 10.29
CA ASP A 79 -9.92 7.22 9.07
C ASP A 79 -8.98 6.21 8.41
N TYR A 80 -8.13 5.54 9.21
CA TYR A 80 -7.29 4.42 8.75
C TYR A 80 -8.13 3.32 8.07
N PHE A 81 -9.21 2.88 8.73
CA PHE A 81 -10.09 1.87 8.15
C PHE A 81 -10.85 2.38 6.92
N ALA A 82 -11.25 3.65 6.89
CA ALA A 82 -12.00 4.21 5.77
C ALA A 82 -11.22 4.15 4.46
N VAL A 83 -9.95 4.53 4.47
CA VAL A 83 -9.09 4.50 3.27
C VAL A 83 -8.86 3.05 2.82
N ASN A 84 -8.46 2.19 3.75
CA ASN A 84 -8.13 0.80 3.48
C ASN A 84 -9.30 -0.02 2.93
N TYR A 85 -10.47 0.02 3.59
CA TYR A 85 -11.65 -0.70 3.08
C TYR A 85 -12.24 -0.08 1.81
N SER A 86 -11.88 1.16 1.46
CA SER A 86 -12.30 1.77 0.20
C SER A 86 -11.71 1.06 -1.03
N LYS A 87 -10.64 0.27 -0.89
CA LYS A 87 -10.15 -0.67 -1.91
C LYS A 87 -11.24 -1.62 -2.42
N LEU A 88 -12.26 -1.93 -1.61
CA LEU A 88 -13.38 -2.77 -2.03
C LEU A 88 -14.25 -2.12 -3.12
N ARG A 89 -14.22 -0.78 -3.26
CA ARG A 89 -14.97 -0.07 -4.32
C ARG A 89 -14.46 -0.40 -5.71
N LEU A 90 -13.22 -0.85 -5.83
CA LEU A 90 -12.59 -1.08 -7.13
C LEU A 90 -13.24 -2.22 -7.91
N TRP A 91 -13.87 -3.20 -7.24
CA TRP A 91 -14.66 -4.25 -7.91
C TRP A 91 -15.90 -3.73 -8.64
N LYS A 92 -16.28 -2.46 -8.44
CA LYS A 92 -17.38 -1.81 -9.18
C LYS A 92 -16.96 -1.32 -10.57
N PHE A 93 -15.66 -1.26 -10.88
CA PHE A 93 -15.16 -0.71 -12.14
C PHE A 93 -15.28 -1.72 -13.29
N THR A 94 -16.50 -2.15 -13.56
CA THR A 94 -16.84 -3.21 -14.53
C THR A 94 -16.66 -2.78 -15.98
N GLU A 95 -16.23 -1.54 -16.24
CA GLU A 95 -15.70 -1.16 -17.55
C GLU A 95 -14.37 -1.86 -17.87
N TYR A 96 -13.58 -2.25 -16.85
CA TYR A 96 -12.32 -2.96 -17.02
C TYR A 96 -12.50 -4.46 -16.79
N TRP A 97 -11.85 -5.27 -17.63
CA TRP A 97 -11.92 -6.73 -17.52
C TRP A 97 -10.97 -7.30 -16.46
N LYS A 98 -9.81 -6.66 -16.25
CA LYS A 98 -8.78 -7.05 -15.28
C LYS A 98 -7.98 -5.83 -14.84
N MET A 99 -7.62 -5.79 -13.56
CA MET A 99 -6.91 -4.66 -12.97
C MET A 99 -5.73 -5.14 -12.14
N ILE A 100 -4.65 -4.35 -12.12
CA ILE A 100 -3.55 -4.47 -11.17
C ILE A 100 -3.67 -3.31 -10.19
N TYR A 101 -4.00 -3.62 -8.94
CA TYR A 101 -3.95 -2.65 -7.85
C TYR A 101 -2.51 -2.42 -7.38
N LEU A 102 -2.18 -1.17 -7.08
CA LEU A 102 -0.91 -0.71 -6.53
C LEU A 102 -1.17 0.37 -5.47
N ASP A 103 -0.77 0.13 -4.23
CA ASP A 103 -0.77 1.16 -3.19
C ASP A 103 0.09 2.36 -3.62
N ALA A 104 -0.26 3.54 -3.11
CA ALA A 104 0.41 4.79 -3.45
C ALA A 104 1.86 4.86 -2.92
N ASP A 105 2.23 4.02 -1.96
CA ASP A 105 3.60 3.83 -1.44
C ASP A 105 4.38 2.73 -2.18
N ILE A 106 3.95 2.36 -3.39
CA ILE A 106 4.69 1.49 -4.29
C ILE A 106 5.46 2.29 -5.35
N GLN A 107 6.72 1.92 -5.57
CA GLN A 107 7.54 2.40 -6.67
C GLN A 107 7.69 1.33 -7.75
N VAL A 108 7.31 1.66 -8.98
CA VAL A 108 7.52 0.79 -10.15
C VAL A 108 8.93 0.99 -10.72
N LEU A 109 9.68 -0.10 -10.82
CA LEU A 109 11.04 -0.19 -11.35
C LEU A 109 11.12 -0.93 -12.69
N GLY A 110 10.15 -1.81 -12.98
CA GLY A 110 10.08 -2.55 -14.23
C GLY A 110 8.65 -2.75 -14.72
N ASN A 111 8.50 -3.04 -16.02
CA ASN A 111 7.20 -3.30 -16.62
C ASN A 111 6.59 -4.60 -16.05
N MET A 112 5.28 -4.56 -15.74
CA MET A 112 4.51 -5.66 -15.15
C MET A 112 3.28 -6.04 -15.99
N ASP A 113 3.18 -5.55 -17.23
CA ASP A 113 2.01 -5.75 -18.10
C ASP A 113 1.80 -7.24 -18.45
N ASN A 114 2.86 -8.05 -18.37
CA ASN A 114 2.79 -9.50 -18.54
C ASN A 114 1.81 -10.15 -17.56
N LEU A 115 1.59 -9.54 -16.38
CA LEU A 115 0.65 -10.03 -15.37
C LEU A 115 -0.82 -9.99 -15.84
N PHE A 116 -1.17 -9.12 -16.79
CA PHE A 116 -2.54 -9.11 -17.33
C PHE A 116 -2.87 -10.39 -18.12
N SER A 117 -1.85 -11.11 -18.60
CA SER A 117 -2.01 -12.39 -19.31
C SER A 117 -2.23 -13.58 -18.38
N MET A 118 -2.17 -13.39 -17.05
CA MET A 118 -2.38 -14.49 -16.10
C MET A 118 -3.82 -15.04 -16.16
N PRO A 119 -4.04 -16.33 -15.84
CA PRO A 119 -5.36 -16.95 -15.89
C PRO A 119 -6.42 -16.22 -15.06
N SER A 120 -7.61 -16.09 -15.62
CA SER A 120 -8.77 -15.42 -15.02
C SER A 120 -9.40 -16.17 -13.85
N GLY A 121 -10.26 -15.48 -13.08
CA GLY A 121 -10.97 -16.06 -11.93
C GLY A 121 -10.11 -16.33 -10.69
N ILE A 122 -8.89 -15.77 -10.64
CA ILE A 122 -7.93 -15.96 -9.55
C ILE A 122 -7.55 -14.60 -8.97
N PHE A 123 -7.45 -14.53 -7.64
CA PHE A 123 -6.92 -13.37 -6.93
C PHE A 123 -5.40 -13.53 -6.74
N TYR A 124 -4.60 -12.78 -7.49
CA TYR A 124 -3.15 -12.88 -7.39
C TYR A 124 -2.58 -11.76 -6.54
N ALA A 125 -1.69 -12.07 -5.63
CA ALA A 125 -0.97 -11.09 -4.82
C ALA A 125 0.35 -11.69 -4.32
N VAL A 126 1.26 -10.87 -3.82
CA VAL A 126 2.54 -11.36 -3.27
C VAL A 126 2.35 -11.78 -1.81
N MET A 127 3.04 -12.82 -1.35
CA MET A 127 3.02 -13.22 0.07
C MET A 127 3.61 -12.14 0.97
N ASP A 128 3.04 -11.94 2.15
CA ASP A 128 3.54 -10.94 3.11
C ASP A 128 4.93 -11.32 3.67
N CYS A 129 5.20 -12.62 3.77
CA CYS A 129 6.50 -13.17 4.10
C CYS A 129 6.75 -14.44 3.25
N LEU A 130 8.00 -14.67 2.84
CA LEU A 130 8.33 -15.86 2.06
C LEU A 130 8.14 -17.16 2.85
N CYS A 131 8.28 -17.11 4.18
CA CYS A 131 8.09 -18.24 5.07
C CYS A 131 6.63 -18.72 5.23
N GLU A 132 5.65 -18.02 4.63
CA GLU A 132 4.24 -18.41 4.66
C GLU A 132 4.00 -19.84 4.13
N MET A 133 4.84 -20.30 3.19
CA MET A 133 4.71 -21.62 2.56
C MET A 133 5.64 -22.68 3.13
N ASP A 134 6.68 -22.30 3.87
CA ASP A 134 7.77 -23.22 4.24
C ASP A 134 7.56 -23.89 5.60
N GLY A 135 6.50 -23.53 6.34
CA GLY A 135 6.19 -24.09 7.66
C GLY A 135 7.24 -23.75 8.74
N VAL A 136 8.22 -22.91 8.41
CA VAL A 136 9.23 -22.41 9.34
C VAL A 136 8.59 -21.39 10.27
N LEU A 137 8.86 -21.50 11.57
CA LEU A 137 8.52 -20.49 12.57
C LEU A 137 9.29 -19.19 12.27
N CYS A 138 8.70 -18.35 11.42
CA CYS A 138 9.21 -17.01 11.15
C CYS A 138 8.51 -16.02 12.11
N PRO A 139 9.24 -15.33 13.00
CA PRO A 139 8.64 -14.38 13.94
C PRO A 139 8.00 -13.16 13.23
N HIS A 140 8.27 -12.99 11.94
CA HIS A 140 7.74 -11.91 11.11
C HIS A 140 6.45 -12.27 10.37
N VAL A 141 6.02 -13.54 10.41
CA VAL A 141 4.74 -13.95 9.81
C VAL A 141 3.61 -13.29 10.59
N VAL A 142 2.71 -12.64 9.86
CA VAL A 142 1.55 -11.96 10.44
C VAL A 142 0.65 -12.98 11.13
N GLN A 143 0.28 -12.71 12.37
CA GLN A 143 -0.62 -13.58 13.12
C GLN A 143 -2.03 -13.54 12.53
N TRP A 144 -2.61 -14.72 12.27
CA TRP A 144 -3.97 -14.81 11.73
C TRP A 144 -5.01 -14.49 12.82
N PRO A 145 -5.98 -13.59 12.56
CA PRO A 145 -7.09 -13.38 13.47
C PRO A 145 -8.02 -14.60 13.46
N GLN A 146 -8.09 -15.34 14.56
CA GLN A 146 -8.86 -16.59 14.65
C GLN A 146 -10.36 -16.37 14.40
N GLU A 147 -10.86 -15.16 14.69
CA GLU A 147 -12.23 -14.73 14.41
C GLU A 147 -12.59 -14.72 12.92
N LEU A 148 -11.60 -14.71 12.02
CA LEU A 148 -11.80 -14.82 10.57
C LEU A 148 -11.86 -16.27 10.07
N GLY A 149 -11.79 -17.24 10.98
CA GLY A 149 -11.87 -18.66 10.67
C GLY A 149 -10.51 -19.27 10.35
N GLU A 150 -10.49 -20.26 9.45
CA GLU A 150 -9.26 -20.94 9.04
C GLU A 150 -8.30 -20.00 8.30
N ARG A 151 -7.00 -20.07 8.65
CA ARG A 151 -5.95 -19.32 7.97
C ARG A 151 -5.87 -19.77 6.50
N PRO A 152 -5.77 -18.85 5.52
CA PRO A 152 -5.50 -19.22 4.14
C PRO A 152 -4.14 -19.93 4.03
N LEU A 153 -3.94 -20.71 2.96
CA LEU A 153 -2.67 -21.39 2.73
C LEU A 153 -1.49 -20.41 2.69
N ALA A 154 -1.64 -19.30 1.95
CA ALA A 154 -0.68 -18.21 1.92
C ALA A 154 -1.36 -16.91 2.36
N TYR A 155 -0.74 -16.20 3.30
CA TYR A 155 -1.18 -14.85 3.64
C TYR A 155 -0.54 -13.82 2.69
N LEU A 156 -1.39 -13.15 1.92
CA LEU A 156 -0.98 -12.27 0.83
C LEU A 156 -1.04 -10.81 1.24
N ASN A 157 -0.02 -10.04 0.86
CA ASN A 157 0.02 -8.61 1.02
C ASN A 157 -0.96 -7.93 0.03
N CYS A 158 -1.78 -7.01 0.52
CA CYS A 158 -2.81 -6.32 -0.26
C CYS A 158 -2.39 -4.93 -0.75
N GLY A 159 -1.09 -4.65 -0.79
CA GLY A 159 -0.55 -3.46 -1.44
C GLY A 159 -0.46 -3.60 -2.95
N MET A 160 -0.32 -4.83 -3.46
CA MET A 160 -0.39 -5.11 -4.88
C MET A 160 -1.17 -6.41 -5.11
N PHE A 161 -2.19 -6.35 -5.96
CA PHE A 161 -2.96 -7.53 -6.34
C PHE A 161 -3.60 -7.40 -7.72
N ILE A 162 -3.87 -8.54 -8.35
CA ILE A 162 -4.57 -8.67 -9.62
C ILE A 162 -5.97 -9.20 -9.34
N PHE A 163 -6.97 -8.54 -9.89
CA PHE A 163 -8.36 -8.93 -9.73
C PHE A 163 -9.21 -8.58 -10.95
N GLU A 164 -10.41 -9.15 -10.98
CA GLU A 164 -11.41 -8.93 -12.03
C GLU A 164 -12.60 -8.19 -11.42
N PRO A 165 -12.88 -6.95 -11.87
CA PRO A 165 -14.06 -6.22 -11.43
C PRO A 165 -15.33 -6.99 -11.73
N SER A 166 -16.20 -7.08 -10.74
CA SER A 166 -17.46 -7.80 -10.85
C SER A 166 -18.46 -7.20 -9.89
N ARG A 167 -19.59 -6.75 -10.43
CA ARG A 167 -20.69 -6.22 -9.60
C ARG A 167 -21.19 -7.27 -8.60
N HIS A 168 -21.15 -8.55 -8.97
CA HIS A 168 -21.52 -9.64 -8.06
C HIS A 168 -20.52 -9.75 -6.91
N THR A 169 -19.23 -9.81 -7.21
CA THR A 169 -18.15 -9.87 -6.19
C THR A 169 -18.16 -8.63 -5.30
N TYR A 170 -18.32 -7.45 -5.89
CA TYR A 170 -18.45 -6.17 -5.16
C TYR A 170 -19.57 -6.20 -4.12
N VAL A 171 -20.78 -6.65 -4.49
CA VAL A 171 -21.91 -6.73 -3.56
C VAL A 171 -21.63 -7.76 -2.46
N ARG A 172 -20.98 -8.89 -2.78
CA ARG A 172 -20.58 -9.88 -1.78
C ARG A 172 -19.53 -9.32 -0.82
N LEU A 173 -18.48 -8.66 -1.30
CA LEU A 173 -17.45 -8.02 -0.48
C LEU A 173 -18.09 -7.09 0.56
N LEU A 174 -18.96 -6.16 0.12
CA LEU A 174 -19.59 -5.22 1.05
C LEU A 174 -20.60 -5.88 2.01
N ARG A 175 -21.29 -6.94 1.60
CA ARG A 175 -22.18 -7.70 2.50
C ARG A 175 -21.38 -8.48 3.54
N THR A 176 -20.30 -9.13 3.15
CA THR A 176 -19.42 -9.86 4.06
C THR A 176 -18.74 -8.92 5.04
N LEU A 177 -18.26 -7.75 4.57
CA LEU A 177 -17.65 -6.75 5.45
C LEU A 177 -18.57 -6.32 6.60
N LYS A 178 -19.88 -6.19 6.34
CA LYS A 178 -20.87 -5.79 7.38
C LYS A 178 -20.95 -6.75 8.57
N VAL A 179 -20.56 -8.00 8.39
CA VAL A 179 -20.60 -9.03 9.43
C VAL A 179 -19.21 -9.52 9.82
N THR A 180 -18.16 -8.93 9.24
CA THR A 180 -16.77 -9.28 9.56
C THR A 180 -16.24 -8.33 10.63
N PRO A 181 -15.70 -8.84 11.75
CA PRO A 181 -15.04 -8.00 12.75
C PRO A 181 -13.85 -7.25 12.13
N PRO A 182 -13.63 -5.97 12.47
CA PRO A 182 -12.44 -5.26 12.03
C PRO A 182 -11.20 -5.85 12.72
N THR A 183 -10.13 -6.04 11.96
CA THR A 183 -8.86 -6.60 12.42
C THR A 183 -7.71 -5.59 12.26
N PRO A 184 -6.53 -5.81 12.88
CA PRO A 184 -5.40 -4.87 12.81
C PRO A 184 -4.90 -4.59 11.39
N PHE A 185 -4.89 -5.59 10.50
CA PHE A 185 -4.48 -5.42 9.10
C PHE A 185 -5.66 -5.16 8.16
N ALA A 186 -6.81 -4.77 8.72
CA ALA A 186 -7.96 -4.21 8.00
C ALA A 186 -8.39 -5.01 6.75
N GLU A 187 -8.32 -4.39 5.58
CA GLU A 187 -8.73 -4.97 4.32
C GLU A 187 -7.82 -6.11 3.88
N GLN A 188 -6.55 -6.14 4.30
CA GLN A 188 -5.63 -7.22 3.97
C GLN A 188 -6.12 -8.55 4.57
N ASP A 189 -6.43 -8.57 5.87
CA ASP A 189 -7.01 -9.74 6.51
C ASP A 189 -8.35 -10.13 5.89
N PHE A 190 -9.20 -9.13 5.62
CA PHE A 190 -10.51 -9.33 5.02
C PHE A 190 -10.42 -9.95 3.62
N LEU A 191 -9.53 -9.45 2.76
CA LEU A 191 -9.34 -9.96 1.40
C LEU A 191 -8.73 -11.37 1.42
N ASN A 192 -7.79 -11.64 2.33
CA ASN A 192 -7.25 -12.98 2.55
C ASN A 192 -8.34 -13.97 2.98
N MET A 193 -9.23 -13.57 3.90
CA MET A 193 -10.37 -14.38 4.31
C MET A 193 -11.35 -14.60 3.15
N PHE A 194 -11.68 -13.53 2.41
CA PHE A 194 -12.71 -13.56 1.36
C PHE A 194 -12.28 -14.36 0.12
N PHE A 195 -11.00 -14.27 -0.26
CA PHE A 195 -10.46 -14.88 -1.48
C PHE A 195 -9.64 -16.15 -1.24
N LYS A 196 -9.62 -16.69 -0.01
CA LYS A 196 -8.78 -17.84 0.38
C LYS A 196 -8.81 -19.05 -0.56
N ASP A 197 -9.96 -19.32 -1.17
CA ASP A 197 -10.17 -20.51 -2.02
C ASP A 197 -9.72 -20.30 -3.47
N ILE A 198 -9.48 -19.05 -3.86
CA ILE A 198 -9.13 -18.68 -5.25
C ILE A 198 -7.87 -17.80 -5.32
N SER A 199 -7.13 -17.65 -4.22
CA SER A 199 -5.94 -16.83 -4.18
C SER A 199 -4.70 -17.62 -4.60
N LYS A 200 -3.76 -16.96 -5.28
CA LYS A 200 -2.46 -17.54 -5.64
C LYS A 200 -1.32 -16.54 -5.44
N PRO A 201 -0.18 -16.98 -4.88
CA PRO A 201 0.96 -16.09 -4.67
C PRO A 201 1.63 -15.73 -6.01
N LEU A 202 2.07 -14.48 -6.11
CA LEU A 202 2.99 -13.97 -7.12
C LEU A 202 4.42 -14.01 -6.58
N HIS A 203 5.38 -14.01 -7.50
CA HIS A 203 6.77 -13.84 -7.14
C HIS A 203 6.98 -12.46 -6.49
N HIS A 204 7.78 -12.41 -5.42
CA HIS A 204 8.00 -11.19 -4.64
C HIS A 204 8.59 -10.01 -5.45
N ILE A 205 9.16 -10.24 -6.63
CA ILE A 205 9.68 -9.15 -7.48
C ILE A 205 8.58 -8.20 -7.95
N TYR A 206 7.32 -8.63 -7.98
CA TYR A 206 6.18 -7.79 -8.40
C TYR A 206 5.64 -6.92 -7.27
N ASN A 207 6.06 -7.16 -6.02
CA ASN A 207 5.73 -6.35 -4.85
C ASN A 207 6.75 -6.63 -3.74
N LEU A 208 7.98 -6.12 -3.89
CA LEU A 208 9.01 -6.33 -2.89
C LEU A 208 8.70 -5.47 -1.67
N LEU A 209 8.16 -6.08 -0.63
CA LEU A 209 7.99 -5.45 0.67
C LEU A 209 9.37 -5.05 1.21
N LEU A 210 9.54 -3.77 1.54
CA LEU A 210 10.81 -3.24 2.03
C LEU A 210 11.48 -4.09 3.14
N PRO A 211 10.74 -4.64 4.14
CA PRO A 211 11.35 -5.51 5.14
C PRO A 211 12.05 -6.77 4.62
N MET A 212 11.76 -7.22 3.41
CA MET A 212 12.44 -8.39 2.82
C MET A 212 13.95 -8.18 2.69
N LEU A 213 14.42 -6.92 2.59
CA LEU A 213 15.84 -6.57 2.53
C LEU A 213 16.66 -6.99 3.76
N TRP A 214 16.01 -7.20 4.91
CA TRP A 214 16.68 -7.65 6.13
C TRP A 214 16.06 -8.89 6.75
N ARG A 215 14.83 -9.26 6.39
CA ARG A 215 14.21 -10.52 6.82
C ARG A 215 14.67 -11.72 5.98
N HIS A 216 14.85 -11.52 4.67
CA HIS A 216 15.23 -12.55 3.69
C HIS A 216 16.19 -11.99 2.62
N PRO A 217 17.32 -11.35 3.01
CA PRO A 217 18.23 -10.72 2.06
C PRO A 217 18.76 -11.68 0.98
N GLU A 218 18.86 -12.97 1.30
CA GLU A 218 19.27 -14.05 0.39
C GLU A 218 18.30 -14.26 -0.79
N GLU A 219 17.04 -13.90 -0.63
CA GLU A 219 15.99 -14.05 -1.65
C GLU A 219 15.84 -12.79 -2.51
N VAL A 220 16.53 -11.68 -2.18
CA VAL A 220 16.31 -10.38 -2.83
C VAL A 220 17.40 -10.07 -3.87
N GLU A 221 17.04 -10.24 -5.14
CA GLU A 221 17.81 -9.74 -6.28
C GLU A 221 17.25 -8.39 -6.77
N LEU A 222 17.75 -7.27 -6.22
CA LEU A 222 17.23 -5.92 -6.48
C LEU A 222 17.11 -5.54 -7.97
N ASP A 223 18.01 -6.02 -8.83
CA ASP A 223 17.99 -5.71 -10.27
C ASP A 223 16.82 -6.39 -11.02
N ARG A 224 16.22 -7.44 -10.43
CA ARG A 224 15.07 -8.16 -11.00
C ARG A 224 13.73 -7.61 -10.52
N VAL A 225 13.74 -6.81 -9.45
CA VAL A 225 12.54 -6.24 -8.83
C VAL A 225 11.80 -5.32 -9.79
N LYS A 226 10.49 -5.54 -9.91
CA LYS A 226 9.57 -4.75 -10.74
C LYS A 226 8.85 -3.68 -9.94
N ALA A 227 8.57 -3.93 -8.66
CA ALA A 227 8.01 -2.93 -7.76
C ALA A 227 8.54 -3.08 -6.33
N VAL A 228 8.77 -1.96 -5.66
CA VAL A 228 9.17 -1.87 -4.25
C VAL A 228 8.05 -1.23 -3.45
N HIS A 229 7.70 -1.80 -2.31
CA HIS A 229 6.62 -1.33 -1.44
C HIS A 229 7.16 -0.80 -0.11
N PHE A 230 7.02 0.50 0.08
CA PHE A 230 7.42 1.21 1.30
C PHE A 230 6.33 1.09 2.39
N CYS A 231 6.04 -0.16 2.78
CA CYS A 231 4.89 -0.53 3.59
C CYS A 231 5.07 -0.36 5.12
N LEU A 232 6.24 0.07 5.58
CA LEU A 232 6.53 0.25 7.00
C LEU A 232 6.41 1.71 7.47
N PRO A 233 6.05 1.96 8.74
CA PRO A 233 6.21 3.27 9.35
C PRO A 233 7.63 3.82 9.14
N GLY A 234 7.75 5.12 8.82
CA GLY A 234 9.03 5.77 8.52
C GLY A 234 9.61 5.47 7.13
N SER A 235 9.11 4.45 6.43
CA SER A 235 9.68 4.06 5.13
C SER A 235 9.17 4.86 3.93
N LYS A 236 8.02 5.54 4.07
CA LYS A 236 7.42 6.36 3.01
C LYS A 236 8.41 7.41 2.53
N PRO A 237 8.81 7.44 1.25
CA PRO A 237 9.90 8.31 0.79
C PRO A 237 9.68 9.81 1.03
N TRP A 238 8.42 10.26 1.02
CA TRP A 238 8.07 11.66 1.27
C TRP A 238 8.09 12.08 2.75
N ASP A 239 8.08 11.11 3.68
CA ASP A 239 8.16 11.32 5.14
C ASP A 239 9.45 10.72 5.73
N TYR A 240 10.38 10.28 4.88
CA TYR A 240 11.56 9.53 5.30
C TYR A 240 12.54 10.40 6.09
N THR A 241 12.81 10.01 7.34
CA THR A 241 13.79 10.64 8.23
C THR A 241 15.09 9.86 8.30
N GLY A 242 15.02 8.53 8.16
CA GLY A 242 16.15 7.61 8.36
C GLY A 242 16.39 7.24 9.82
N GLU A 243 15.51 7.63 10.74
CA GLU A 243 15.66 7.41 12.19
C GLU A 243 14.95 6.15 12.68
N GLU A 244 13.91 5.69 11.97
CA GLU A 244 13.17 4.49 12.34
C GLU A 244 13.97 3.21 12.12
N GLU A 245 13.52 2.11 12.72
CA GLU A 245 14.22 0.82 12.68
C GLU A 245 14.51 0.37 11.25
N ASN A 246 15.77 0.02 10.97
CA ASN A 246 16.28 -0.39 9.66
C ASN A 246 16.21 0.71 8.57
N MET A 247 15.75 1.92 8.88
CA MET A 247 15.69 2.99 7.88
C MET A 247 17.06 3.60 7.59
N ASP A 248 18.04 3.47 8.47
CA ASP A 248 19.41 3.97 8.28
C ASP A 248 20.26 3.13 7.30
N ARG A 249 19.76 1.97 6.88
CA ARG A 249 20.46 1.05 5.98
C ARG A 249 20.79 1.66 4.61
N LYS A 250 21.89 1.20 4.01
CA LYS A 250 22.39 1.71 2.73
C LYS A 250 21.44 1.40 1.56
N ASP A 251 20.87 0.20 1.54
CA ASP A 251 19.92 -0.24 0.51
C ASP A 251 18.60 0.53 0.59
N VAL A 252 18.07 0.77 1.80
CA VAL A 252 16.88 1.61 2.02
C VAL A 252 17.14 3.05 1.55
N LYS A 253 18.26 3.67 1.97
CA LYS A 253 18.65 5.01 1.52
C LYS A 253 18.76 5.12 0.01
N MET A 254 19.35 4.11 -0.64
CA MET A 254 19.44 4.04 -2.10
C MET A 254 18.05 3.98 -2.76
N LEU A 255 17.13 3.16 -2.25
CA LEU A 255 15.77 3.06 -2.79
C LEU A 255 14.98 4.36 -2.61
N VAL A 256 15.08 5.00 -1.44
CA VAL A 256 14.48 6.33 -1.19
C VAL A 256 15.07 7.39 -2.14
N ALA A 257 16.39 7.39 -2.36
CA ALA A 257 17.03 8.30 -3.31
C ALA A 257 16.54 8.06 -4.74
N ARG A 258 16.42 6.79 -5.17
CA ARG A 258 15.83 6.41 -6.46
C ARG A 258 14.38 6.88 -6.59
N TRP A 259 13.60 6.81 -5.51
CA TRP A 259 12.22 7.31 -5.48
C TRP A 259 12.17 8.83 -5.70
N TRP A 260 13.00 9.60 -4.99
CA TRP A 260 13.07 11.06 -5.14
C TRP A 260 13.55 11.48 -6.52
N ALA A 261 14.54 10.79 -7.08
CA ALA A 261 14.99 10.99 -8.45
C ALA A 261 13.83 10.82 -9.44
N MET A 262 13.00 9.79 -9.23
CA MET A 262 11.82 9.57 -10.07
C MET A 262 10.74 10.63 -9.88
N TYR A 263 10.42 10.97 -8.64
CA TYR A 263 9.42 11.98 -8.30
C TYR A 263 9.81 13.37 -8.84
N CYS A 264 11.07 13.79 -8.70
CA CYS A 264 11.54 15.09 -9.14
C CYS A 264 11.92 15.14 -10.64
N GLY A 265 12.04 13.99 -11.30
CA GLY A 265 12.55 13.91 -12.67
C GLY A 265 14.04 14.23 -12.77
N ALA A 266 14.81 14.04 -11.70
CA ALA A 266 16.23 14.30 -11.61
C ALA A 266 17.06 13.00 -11.80
N PRO A 267 18.31 13.09 -12.25
CA PRO A 267 19.28 11.99 -12.13
C PRO A 267 19.45 11.56 -10.66
N VAL A 268 19.71 10.27 -10.43
CA VAL A 268 19.81 9.67 -9.08
C VAL A 268 20.87 10.32 -8.19
N ASP A 269 21.87 10.97 -8.80
CA ASP A 269 23.01 11.58 -8.11
C ASP A 269 22.82 13.06 -7.72
N LEU A 270 21.63 13.64 -7.97
CA LEU A 270 21.32 15.02 -7.61
C LEU A 270 20.23 15.08 -6.54
N PRO A 271 20.49 15.68 -5.35
CA PRO A 271 19.46 15.89 -4.36
C PRO A 271 18.37 16.77 -4.98
N CYS A 272 17.12 16.30 -4.90
CA CYS A 272 15.99 17.13 -5.23
C CYS A 272 15.95 18.30 -4.25
N ASN A 273 16.24 19.51 -4.73
CA ASN A 273 16.18 20.71 -3.90
C ASN A 273 14.76 20.84 -3.35
N ARG A 274 14.62 20.67 -2.03
CA ARG A 274 13.41 20.97 -1.29
C ARG A 274 13.23 22.49 -1.29
N THR A 275 12.76 23.07 -2.39
CA THR A 275 12.48 24.52 -2.41
C THR A 275 11.19 24.77 -1.65
N SER A 276 11.34 25.19 -0.39
CA SER A 276 10.39 26.03 0.31
C SER A 276 10.05 27.24 -0.56
N SER A 277 8.78 27.39 -0.92
CA SER A 277 8.26 28.64 -1.48
C SER A 277 8.30 29.72 -0.40
N GLN A 278 9.43 30.40 -0.25
CA GLN A 278 9.50 31.69 0.43
C GLN A 278 9.00 32.76 -0.54
N GLY A 279 7.70 33.06 -0.45
CA GLY A 279 7.15 34.33 -0.89
C GLY A 279 7.35 35.36 0.23
N SER A 280 8.05 36.44 -0.07
CA SER A 280 8.42 37.52 0.83
C SER A 280 7.23 38.37 1.30
N ASN A 281 7.16 38.54 2.63
CA ASN A 281 6.70 39.70 3.42
C ASN A 281 5.30 40.30 3.24
N GLY A 282 4.46 40.03 4.23
CA GLY A 282 3.41 40.91 4.73
C GLY A 282 3.05 40.51 6.17
N ALA A 283 3.66 41.17 7.16
CA ALA A 283 3.48 40.85 8.57
C ALA A 283 2.08 41.23 9.09
N SER A 284 1.39 40.27 9.71
CA SER A 284 0.38 40.54 10.76
C SER A 284 0.30 39.36 11.73
N ARG A 285 1.28 39.33 12.64
CA ARG A 285 1.18 38.99 14.07
C ARG A 285 -0.16 38.37 14.53
N TRP A 286 -0.21 37.04 14.59
CA TRP A 286 -0.79 36.27 15.70
C TRP A 286 0.06 35.02 15.89
N GLY A 287 0.73 34.92 17.03
CA GLY A 287 1.64 33.83 17.34
C GLY A 287 0.88 32.54 17.62
N TRP A 288 1.31 31.46 16.98
CA TRP A 288 1.14 30.11 17.53
C TRP A 288 2.48 29.69 18.11
N VAL A 289 2.48 29.53 19.43
CA VAL A 289 3.56 28.92 20.19
C VAL A 289 3.66 27.46 19.74
N PHE A 290 4.79 27.09 19.14
CA PHE A 290 5.16 25.69 18.97
C PHE A 290 5.40 25.10 20.36
N ASN A 291 4.47 24.26 20.81
CA ASN A 291 4.69 23.37 21.94
C ASN A 291 4.77 21.94 21.42
N GLY A 292 5.95 21.35 21.59
CA GLY A 292 6.06 19.94 21.94
C GLY A 292 6.12 18.97 20.78
N ALA A 293 7.26 18.32 20.67
CA ALA A 293 7.45 17.04 20.01
C ALA A 293 6.33 16.05 20.33
N SER A 294 5.94 15.26 19.34
CA SER A 294 5.16 14.04 19.55
C SER A 294 5.80 12.90 18.76
N SER A 295 6.99 12.51 19.23
CA SER A 295 7.52 11.17 19.09
C SER A 295 6.52 10.18 19.71
N TRP A 296 5.74 9.49 18.89
CA TRP A 296 4.98 8.33 19.35
C TRP A 296 5.16 7.21 18.34
N GLY A 297 6.26 6.48 18.52
CA GLY A 297 6.48 5.20 17.89
C GLY A 297 5.39 4.22 18.32
N PHE A 298 4.85 3.50 17.35
CA PHE A 298 4.13 2.26 17.63
C PHE A 298 5.16 1.23 18.13
N SER A 299 5.21 1.04 19.45
CA SER A 299 5.81 -0.15 20.02
C SER A 299 4.86 -1.32 19.76
N TRP A 300 5.18 -2.13 18.76
CA TRP A 300 4.63 -3.48 18.66
C TRP A 300 5.28 -4.30 19.78
N GLY A 301 4.62 -4.35 20.93
CA GLY A 301 5.06 -5.16 22.05
C GLY A 301 5.08 -6.63 21.66
N PHE A 302 6.28 -7.19 21.45
CA PHE A 302 6.52 -8.62 21.48
C PHE A 302 6.04 -9.16 22.84
N PHE A 303 5.00 -9.98 22.83
CA PHE A 303 4.59 -10.74 24.01
C PHE A 303 5.66 -11.80 24.31
N THR A 304 6.71 -11.45 25.06
CA THR A 304 7.53 -12.44 25.74
C THR A 304 6.76 -12.94 26.95
N ARG A 305 6.36 -14.21 26.87
CA ARG A 305 5.71 -15.00 27.91
C ARG A 305 6.50 -14.88 29.23
N ALA A 306 5.92 -14.24 30.24
CA ALA A 306 6.44 -14.31 31.60
C ALA A 306 6.38 -15.76 32.07
N SER A 307 7.54 -16.41 32.24
CA SER A 307 7.62 -17.71 32.87
C SER A 307 7.31 -17.54 34.36
N SER A 308 6.15 -18.02 34.78
CA SER A 308 5.87 -18.30 36.18
C SER A 308 6.80 -19.41 36.67
N ARG A 309 7.85 -19.05 37.41
CA ARG A 309 8.49 -19.99 38.34
C ARG A 309 7.80 -19.84 39.68
N GLY A 310 7.01 -20.84 40.02
CA GLY A 310 6.54 -21.06 41.37
C GLY A 310 7.62 -21.72 42.23
N SER A 311 7.46 -21.50 43.53
CA SER A 311 7.85 -22.32 44.69
C SER A 311 9.33 -22.53 45.00
N GLY A 312 9.70 -22.10 46.20
CA GLY A 312 10.95 -22.35 46.92
C GLY A 312 11.07 -21.38 48.08
#